data_AF-A0A0C2VJT7-F1
#
_entry.id   AF-A0A0C2VJT7-F1
#
_cell.length_a   1.000
_cell.length_b   1.000
_cell.length_c   1.000
_cell.angle_alpha   90.00
_cell.angle_beta   90.00
_cell.angle_gamma   90.00
#
_symmetry.space_group_name_H-M   'P 1'
#
loop_
_entity.id
_entity.type
_entity.pdbx_description
1 polymer ?
#
loop_
_entity_poly.entity_id
_entity_poly.type
_entity_poly.pdbx_seq_one_letter_code
_entity_poly.pdbx_strand_id
1 'polypeptide(L)'
;MAYFSNVKQIDFEGAQSTNPFAFKFYNPEETFQGKTMEEYLRFGVAYWHTFTMDGSDPFGAGTMSRQWDRYSGMDLAVLELPA
;
A
#
# COMPACT_ATOMS: atom_id res chain seq x y z
N MET A 1 4.20 -15.96 -4.18
CA MET A 1 3.41 -16.07 -2.93
C MET A 1 3.01 -14.65 -2.54
N ALA A 2 1.75 -14.37 -2.20
CA ALA A 2 1.36 -13.02 -1.79
C ALA A 2 1.66 -12.78 -0.30
N TYR A 3 2.27 -11.64 0.05
CA TYR A 3 2.48 -11.25 1.46
C TYR A 3 1.17 -10.94 2.19
N PHE A 4 0.17 -10.45 1.47
CA PHE A 4 -1.15 -10.09 1.98
C PHE A 4 -2.22 -11.00 1.39
N SER A 5 -2.21 -12.29 1.76
CA SER A 5 -3.16 -13.27 1.23
C SER A 5 -4.63 -13.01 1.58
N ASN A 6 -4.88 -12.22 2.62
CA ASN A 6 -6.20 -11.80 3.07
C ASN A 6 -6.67 -10.47 2.45
N VAL A 7 -5.82 -9.78 1.69
CA VAL A 7 -6.15 -8.50 1.04
C VAL A 7 -6.31 -8.77 -0.45
N LYS A 8 -7.52 -8.56 -0.96
CA LYS A 8 -7.79 -8.59 -2.40
C LYS A 8 -7.52 -7.22 -3.00
N GLN A 9 -7.53 -7.13 -4.32
CA GLN A 9 -7.58 -5.85 -5.00
C GLN A 9 -8.75 -5.02 -4.44
N ILE A 10 -8.48 -3.74 -4.15
CA ILE A 10 -9.43 -2.84 -3.52
C ILE A 10 -10.27 -2.18 -4.60
N ASP A 11 -11.57 -2.43 -4.58
CA ASP A 11 -12.52 -1.94 -5.58
C ASP A 11 -13.16 -0.61 -5.17
N PHE A 12 -13.76 0.07 -6.14
CA PHE A 12 -14.60 1.25 -5.90
C PHE A 12 -16.06 0.84 -5.61
N GLU A 13 -16.61 1.28 -4.49
CA GLU A 13 -18.00 1.00 -4.08
C GLU A 13 -18.87 2.26 -3.91
N GLY A 14 -18.27 3.45 -4.08
CA GLY A 14 -18.98 4.72 -4.01
C GLY A 14 -19.22 5.28 -2.60
N ALA A 15 -19.76 6.50 -2.55
CA ALA A 15 -19.77 7.36 -1.36
C ALA A 15 -20.55 6.82 -0.16
N GLN A 16 -21.51 5.91 -0.38
CA GLN A 16 -22.34 5.33 0.68
C GLN A 16 -21.78 4.00 1.22
N SER A 17 -20.67 3.50 0.68
CA SER A 17 -20.08 2.25 1.16
C SER A 17 -19.56 2.37 2.58
N THR A 18 -19.88 1.35 3.39
CA THR A 18 -19.37 1.18 4.75
C THR A 18 -18.20 0.19 4.82
N ASN A 19 -17.83 -0.45 3.71
CA ASN A 19 -16.73 -1.42 3.67
C ASN A 19 -15.39 -0.69 3.84
N PRO A 20 -14.59 -0.93 4.89
CA PRO A 20 -13.32 -0.25 5.08
C PRO A 20 -12.28 -0.55 3.98
N PHE A 21 -12.39 -1.70 3.29
CA PHE A 21 -11.47 -2.15 2.24
C PHE A 21 -12.02 -1.88 0.83
N ALA A 22 -12.65 -0.73 0.64
CA ALA A 22 -13.13 -0.25 -0.65
C ALA A 22 -12.90 1.26 -0.80
N PHE A 23 -12.70 1.74 -2.02
CA PHE A 23 -12.66 3.15 -2.32
C PHE A 23 -14.08 3.74 -2.39
N LYS A 24 -14.27 4.91 -1.78
CA LYS A 24 -15.55 5.64 -1.79
C LYS A 24 -15.59 6.76 -2.82
N PHE A 25 -14.41 7.26 -3.19
CA PHE A 25 -14.26 8.43 -4.05
C PHE A 25 -13.16 8.27 -5.11
N TYR A 26 -12.32 7.24 -5.01
CA TYR A 26 -11.31 6.96 -6.00
C TYR A 26 -11.81 5.85 -6.92
N ASN A 27 -12.15 6.21 -8.14
CA ASN A 27 -12.42 5.28 -9.22
C ASN A 27 -11.36 5.47 -10.30
N PRO A 28 -10.39 4.54 -10.46
CA PRO A 28 -9.25 4.74 -11.36
C PRO A 28 -9.66 4.96 -12.81
N GLU A 29 -10.77 4.35 -13.27
CA GLU A 29 -11.26 4.42 -14.64
C GLU A 29 -12.18 5.62 -14.90
N GLU A 30 -12.63 6.32 -13.84
CA GLU A 30 -13.52 7.46 -14.00
C GLU A 30 -12.80 8.59 -14.76
N THR A 31 -13.41 9.00 -15.87
CA THR A 31 -12.82 9.99 -16.77
C THR A 31 -13.40 11.37 -16.47
N PHE A 32 -12.52 12.34 -16.26
CA PHE A 32 -12.85 13.74 -16.10
C PHE A 32 -12.03 14.58 -17.08
N GLN A 33 -12.69 15.44 -17.87
CA GLN A 33 -12.02 16.30 -18.87
C GLN A 33 -11.00 15.56 -19.78
N GLY A 34 -11.29 14.31 -20.14
CA GLY A 34 -10.48 13.53 -21.09
C GLY A 34 -9.26 12.80 -20.49
N LYS A 35 -9.12 12.74 -19.16
CA LYS A 35 -8.15 11.89 -18.46
C LYS A 35 -8.82 11.10 -17.34
N THR A 36 -8.26 9.95 -17.01
CA THR A 36 -8.76 9.13 -15.89
C THR A 36 -8.29 9.71 -14.55
N MET A 37 -8.98 9.38 -13.45
CA MET A 37 -8.52 9.78 -12.11
C MET A 37 -7.10 9.31 -11.80
N GLU A 38 -6.73 8.10 -12.25
CA GLU A 38 -5.38 7.57 -12.10
C GLU A 38 -4.34 8.47 -12.80
N GLU A 39 -4.63 8.95 -14.01
CA GLU A 39 -3.73 9.84 -14.76
C GLU A 39 -3.57 11.21 -14.11
N TYR A 40 -4.58 11.70 -13.41
CA TYR A 40 -4.50 12.95 -12.64
C TYR A 40 -3.72 12.79 -11.34
N LEU A 41 -4.06 11.76 -10.56
CA LEU A 41 -3.57 11.62 -9.20
C LEU A 41 -2.19 10.96 -9.15
N ARG A 42 -1.95 9.96 -10.00
CA ARG A 42 -0.67 9.28 -10.16
C ARG A 42 -0.07 8.86 -8.81
N PHE A 43 -0.88 8.19 -7.99
CA PHE A 43 -0.48 7.80 -6.64
C PHE A 43 0.79 6.95 -6.66
N GLY A 44 1.72 7.27 -5.76
CA GLY A 44 2.94 6.53 -5.53
C GLY A 44 3.04 6.09 -4.08
N VAL A 45 3.77 5.00 -3.86
CA VAL A 45 4.06 4.48 -2.53
C VAL A 45 5.48 4.87 -2.14
N ALA A 46 5.63 5.49 -0.97
CA ALA A 46 6.93 5.86 -0.42
C ALA A 46 7.60 4.65 0.22
N TYR A 47 8.62 4.10 -0.44
CA TYR A 47 9.28 2.86 -0.02
C TYR A 47 9.75 2.90 1.45
N TRP A 48 10.37 4.02 1.85
CA TRP A 48 10.94 4.19 3.18
C TRP A 48 9.90 4.13 4.30
N HIS A 49 8.69 4.67 4.09
CA HIS A 49 7.64 4.62 5.10
C HIS A 49 6.88 3.29 5.07
N THR A 50 6.66 2.72 3.89
CA THR A 50 5.79 1.56 3.75
C THR A 50 6.50 0.23 4.02
N PHE A 51 7.75 0.08 3.59
CA PHE A 51 8.47 -1.19 3.64
C PHE A 51 9.59 -1.23 4.68
N THR A 52 10.30 -0.11 4.92
CA THR A 52 11.49 -0.10 5.79
C THR A 52 11.24 0.45 7.19
N MET A 53 10.35 1.43 7.36
CA MET A 53 10.07 2.01 8.69
C MET A 53 9.51 0.93 9.62
N ASP A 54 10.07 0.82 10.83
CA ASP A 54 9.74 -0.21 11.82
C ASP A 54 8.78 0.29 12.93
N GLY A 55 8.35 1.55 12.84
CA GLY A 55 7.48 2.20 13.84
C GLY A 55 8.22 2.68 15.08
N SER A 56 9.55 2.77 15.04
CA SER A 56 10.34 3.41 16.08
C SER A 56 10.12 4.92 16.11
N ASP A 57 10.35 5.52 17.28
CA ASP A 57 10.32 6.97 17.49
C ASP A 57 11.47 7.40 18.43
N PRO A 58 11.70 8.71 18.65
CA PRO A 58 12.82 9.16 19.49
C PRO A 58 12.82 8.66 20.94
N PHE A 59 11.71 8.10 21.41
CA PHE A 59 11.46 7.65 22.77
C PHE A 59 11.18 6.14 22.88
N GLY A 60 11.09 5.42 21.77
CA GLY A 60 10.64 4.03 21.73
C GLY A 60 11.22 3.20 20.58
N ALA A 61 11.38 1.90 20.82
CA ALA A 61 11.82 0.94 19.82
C ALA A 61 10.73 0.61 18.79
N GLY A 62 11.12 0.02 17.66
CA GLY A 62 10.22 -0.44 16.61
C GLY A 62 9.13 -1.39 17.12
N THR A 63 7.94 -1.25 16.57
CA THR A 63 6.73 -1.99 16.98
C THR A 63 6.11 -2.81 15.84
N MET A 64 6.49 -2.53 14.60
CA MET A 64 5.98 -3.22 13.43
C MET A 64 6.75 -4.52 13.22
N SER A 65 6.03 -5.65 13.19
CA SER A 65 6.59 -6.95 12.80
C SER A 65 5.96 -7.40 11.48
N ARG A 66 6.79 -7.53 10.45
CA ARG A 66 6.39 -7.87 9.08
C ARG A 66 6.96 -9.22 8.68
N GLN A 67 6.26 -9.89 7.76
CA GLN A 67 6.63 -11.25 7.36
C GLN A 67 8.01 -11.35 6.69
N TRP A 68 8.50 -10.25 6.10
CA TRP A 68 9.80 -10.18 5.46
C TRP A 68 10.96 -9.90 6.42
N ASP A 69 10.71 -9.52 7.68
CA ASP A 69 11.76 -9.21 8.67
C ASP A 69 12.62 -10.44 9.05
N ARG A 70 12.20 -11.64 8.64
CA ARG A 70 12.96 -12.89 8.83
C ARG A 70 14.16 -13.03 7.88
N TYR A 71 14.25 -12.18 6.86
CA TYR A 71 15.33 -12.20 5.87
C TYR A 71 16.39 -11.14 6.20
N SER A 72 17.55 -11.22 5.56
CA SER A 72 18.64 -10.26 5.76
C SER A 72 19.44 -10.03 4.47
N GLY A 73 20.17 -8.91 4.41
CA GLY A 73 21.03 -8.58 3.27
C GLY A 73 20.25 -8.47 1.95
N MET A 74 20.78 -9.10 0.90
CA MET A 74 20.17 -9.03 -0.43
C MET A 74 18.82 -9.79 -0.50
N ASP A 75 18.66 -10.86 0.27
CA ASP A 75 17.41 -11.62 0.32
C ASP A 75 16.26 -10.76 0.84
N LEU A 76 16.53 -9.86 1.80
CA LEU A 76 15.55 -8.88 2.27
C LEU A 76 15.23 -7.85 1.19
N ALA A 77 16.25 -7.27 0.56
CA ALA A 77 16.08 -6.20 -0.44
C ALA A 77 15.27 -6.65 -1.65
N VAL A 78 15.47 -7.88 -2.14
CA VAL A 78 14.71 -8.42 -3.27
C VAL A 78 13.24 -8.65 -2.92
N LEU A 79 12.93 -8.90 -1.65
CA LEU A 79 11.60 -9.24 -1.18
C LEU A 79 10.78 -8.01 -0.73
N GLU A 80 11.43 -6.94 -0.30
CA GLU A 80 10.81 -5.66 0.01
C GLU A 80 10.49 -4.83 -1.25
N LEU A 81 11.21 -5.08 -2.36
CA LEU A 81 10.91 -4.45 -3.64
C LEU A 81 9.60 -5.04 -4.20
N PRO A 82 8.58 -4.21 -4.47
CA PRO A 82 7.41 -4.68 -5.19
C PRO A 82 7.85 -5.17 -6.58
N ALA A 83 7.61 -6.45 -6.87
CA ALA A 83 7.77 -7.03 -8.20
C ALA A 83 6.75 -6.44 -9.20
#